data_AF-A0A1L3HE75-F1
#
_entry.id   AF-A0A1L3HE75-F1
#
_cell.length_a   1.000
_cell.length_b   1.000
_cell.length_c   1.000
_cell.angle_alpha   90.00
_cell.angle_beta   90.00
_cell.angle_gamma   90.00
#
_symmetry.space_group_name_H-M   'P 1'
#
loop_
_entity.id
_entity.type
_entity.pdbx_description
1 polymer ?
#
loop_
_entity_poly.entity_id
_entity_poly.type
_entity_poly.pdbx_seq_one_letter_code
_entity_poly.pdbx_strand_id
1 'polypeptide(L)' 'QSEFYHEPPEVLENGRKSDTVEFSYPNAMREEPDIVVFNGRESAMTRDAPLKANVGETVRIFFGNAGPNLTSSFHVIG' A
#
# COMPACT_ATOMS: atom_id res chain seq x y z
N GLN A 1 -1.49 6.78 2.95
CA GLN A 1 -0.42 5.80 2.74
C GLN A 1 -0.43 4.83 3.91
N SER A 2 -0.19 3.56 3.63
CA SER A 2 0.00 2.51 4.64
C SER A 2 1.06 1.53 4.18
N GLU A 3 1.83 1.00 5.12
CA GLU A 3 2.75 -0.11 4.92
C GLU A 3 2.11 -1.41 5.38
N PHE A 4 2.49 -2.52 4.74
CA PHE A 4 2.15 -3.86 5.20
C PHE A 4 3.39 -4.74 5.23
N TYR A 5 3.46 -5.60 6.24
CA TYR A 5 4.58 -6.49 6.54
C TYR A 5 4.03 -7.90 6.60
N HIS A 6 4.56 -8.81 5.80
CA HIS A 6 4.06 -10.16 5.74
C HIS A 6 5.15 -11.19 5.50
N GLU A 7 4.94 -12.40 6.01
CA GLU A 7 5.81 -13.53 5.69
C GLU A 7 5.58 -13.98 4.23
N PRO A 8 6.55 -14.66 3.59
CA PRO A 8 6.33 -15.24 2.28
C PRO A 8 5.11 -16.18 2.28
N PRO A 9 4.27 -16.16 1.23
CA PRO A 9 3.09 -17.01 1.17
C PRO A 9 3.48 -18.49 1.16
N GLU A 10 2.79 -19.29 1.97
CA GLU A 10 2.94 -20.74 1.97
C GLU A 10 2.56 -21.34 0.61
N VAL A 11 3.20 -22.46 0.27
CA VAL A 11 2.84 -23.24 -0.92
C VAL A 11 1.85 -24.30 -0.50
N LEU A 12 0.62 -24.21 -1.02
CA LEU A 12 -0.46 -25.15 -0.77
C LEU A 12 -0.16 -26.49 -1.46
N GLU A 13 -0.88 -27.55 -1.05
CA GLU A 13 -0.71 -28.91 -1.62
C GLU A 13 -0.90 -28.96 -3.15
N ASN A 14 -1.68 -28.03 -3.71
CA ASN A 14 -1.89 -27.90 -5.15
C ASN A 14 -0.75 -27.15 -5.89
N GLY A 15 0.35 -26.85 -5.20
CA GLY A 15 1.51 -26.13 -5.72
C GLY A 15 1.32 -24.63 -5.91
N ARG A 16 0.15 -24.08 -5.57
CA ARG A 16 -0.11 -22.62 -5.62
C ARG A 16 0.32 -21.96 -4.32
N LYS A 17 0.73 -20.71 -4.41
CA LYS A 17 0.91 -19.85 -3.24
C LYS A 17 -0.43 -19.53 -2.59
N SER A 18 -0.46 -19.46 -1.27
CA SER A 18 -1.61 -18.99 -0.50
C SER A 18 -1.93 -17.53 -0.85
N ASP A 19 -3.22 -17.22 -0.97
CA ASP A 19 -3.71 -15.85 -1.17
C ASP A 19 -3.74 -15.04 0.15
N THR A 20 -3.59 -15.73 1.29
CA THR A 20 -3.47 -15.13 2.62
C THR A 20 -2.05 -15.34 3.15
N VAL A 21 -1.50 -14.30 3.76
CA VAL A 21 -0.16 -14.28 4.35
C VAL A 21 -0.25 -13.90 5.82
N GLU A 22 0.67 -14.42 6.61
CA GLU A 22 0.82 -14.06 8.03
C GLU A 22 1.58 -12.75 8.17
N PHE A 23 1.31 -12.01 9.25
CA PHE A 23 2.02 -10.77 9.54
C PHE A 23 3.46 -11.02 9.98
N SER A 24 4.42 -10.28 9.41
CA SER A 24 5.83 -10.37 9.78
C SER A 24 6.20 -9.35 10.87
N TYR A 25 6.23 -9.81 12.13
CA TYR A 25 6.77 -9.01 13.25
C TYR A 25 8.24 -8.59 13.04
N PRO A 26 9.16 -9.47 12.59
CA PRO A 26 10.55 -9.08 12.39
C PRO A 26 10.74 -7.97 11.35
N ASN A 27 10.00 -8.01 10.24
CA ASN A 27 10.06 -6.98 9.21
C ASN A 27 9.49 -5.66 9.72
N ALA A 28 8.36 -5.71 10.44
CA ALA A 28 7.76 -4.54 11.07
C ALA A 28 8.71 -3.86 12.06
N MET A 29 9.43 -4.63 12.87
CA MET A 29 10.39 -4.10 13.85
C MET A 29 11.65 -3.50 13.20
N ARG A 30 12.00 -3.94 11.98
CA ARG A 30 13.13 -3.41 11.21
C ARG A 30 12.70 -2.31 10.24
N GLU A 31 11.40 -1.96 10.22
CA GLU A 31 10.83 -0.96 9.31
C GLU A 31 11.07 -1.30 7.84
N GLU A 32 11.07 -2.59 7.50
CA GLU A 32 11.25 -3.11 6.13
C GLU A 32 9.91 -3.62 5.58
N PRO A 33 9.04 -2.76 5.03
CA PRO A 33 7.74 -3.19 4.52
C PRO A 33 7.86 -3.95 3.20
N ASP A 34 7.03 -4.97 3.04
CA ASP A 34 6.91 -5.72 1.79
C ASP A 34 6.15 -4.92 0.73
N ILE A 35 5.15 -4.14 1.16
CA ILE A 35 4.41 -3.23 0.30
C ILE A 35 4.09 -1.90 1.00
N VAL A 36 4.08 -0.83 0.20
CA VAL A 36 3.57 0.50 0.59
C VAL A 36 2.50 0.90 -0.40
N VAL A 37 1.30 1.21 0.08
CA VAL A 37 0.13 1.45 -0.77
C VAL A 37 -0.65 2.69 -0.36
N PHE A 38 -1.42 3.22 -1.31
CA PHE A 38 -2.48 4.17 -1.02
C PHE A 38 -3.83 3.45 -0.98
N ASN A 39 -4.67 3.81 0.00
CA ASN A 39 -6.01 3.26 0.19
C ASN A 39 -6.08 1.72 0.33
N GLY A 40 -5.08 1.13 1.00
CA GLY A 40 -5.15 -0.21 1.58
C GLY A 40 -4.88 -1.40 0.65
N ARG A 41 -4.69 -1.18 -0.66
CA ARG A 41 -4.29 -2.25 -1.60
C ARG A 41 -3.57 -1.70 -2.83
N GLU A 42 -2.86 -2.58 -3.53
CA GLU A 42 -2.29 -2.27 -4.84
C GLU A 42 -3.39 -1.80 -5.81
N SER A 43 -3.06 -0.86 -6.69
CA SER A 43 -3.94 -0.35 -7.75
C SER A 43 -5.21 0.40 -7.30
N ALA A 44 -5.43 0.58 -5.98
CA ALA A 44 -6.65 1.21 -5.45
C ALA A 44 -6.94 2.59 -6.06
N MET A 45 -5.91 3.41 -6.27
CA MET A 45 -6.01 4.77 -6.82
C MET A 45 -5.55 4.88 -8.28
N THR A 46 -5.33 3.76 -8.98
CA THR A 46 -4.91 3.75 -10.38
C THR A 46 -5.94 3.03 -11.25
N ARG A 47 -5.86 1.71 -11.36
CA ARG A 47 -6.74 0.92 -12.23
C ARG A 47 -8.15 0.81 -11.67
N ASP A 48 -8.28 0.63 -10.36
CA ASP A 48 -9.56 0.29 -9.74
C ASP A 48 -10.46 1.53 -9.57
N ALA A 49 -9.91 2.60 -8.99
CA ALA A 49 -10.63 3.85 -8.73
C ALA A 49 -9.68 5.06 -8.87
N PRO A 50 -9.34 5.47 -10.10
CA PRO A 50 -8.48 6.62 -10.34
C PRO A 50 -9.15 7.93 -9.89
N LEU A 51 -8.35 8.85 -9.36
CA LEU A 51 -8.78 10.24 -9.14
C LEU A 51 -9.03 10.92 -10.50
N LYS A 52 -10.10 11.72 -10.59
CA LYS A 52 -10.49 12.45 -11.79
C LYS A 52 -10.72 13.92 -11.43
N ALA A 53 -10.31 14.81 -12.31
CA ALA A 53 -10.57 16.25 -12.25
C ALA A 53 -10.57 16.81 -13.69
N ASN A 54 -11.19 17.97 -13.87
CA ASN A 54 -11.20 18.70 -15.14
C ASN A 54 -10.25 19.90 -15.12
N VAL A 55 -9.87 20.39 -16.30
CA VAL A 55 -9.04 21.60 -16.44
C VAL A 55 -9.77 22.79 -15.82
N GLY A 56 -9.05 23.54 -14.98
CA GLY A 56 -9.59 24.71 -14.28
C GLY A 56 -10.22 24.41 -12.92
N GLU A 57 -10.36 23.15 -12.53
CA GLU A 57 -10.85 22.79 -11.18
C GLU A 57 -9.77 22.99 -10.12
N THR A 58 -10.20 23.43 -8.93
CA THR A 58 -9.35 23.44 -7.74
C THR A 58 -9.52 22.12 -6.99
N VAL A 59 -8.44 21.38 -6.82
CA VAL A 59 -8.44 20.08 -6.14
C VAL A 59 -7.95 20.22 -4.71
N ARG A 60 -8.62 19.55 -3.76
CA ARG A 60 -8.15 19.38 -2.38
C ARG A 60 -7.99 17.90 -2.07
N ILE A 61 -6.81 17.53 -1.59
CA ILE A 61 -6.50 16.17 -1.15
C ILE A 61 -6.27 16.19 0.36
N PHE A 62 -7.09 15.46 1.11
CA PHE A 62 -6.82 15.18 2.52
C PHE A 62 -5.94 13.94 2.59
N PHE A 63 -4.64 14.16 2.70
CA PHE A 63 -3.66 13.08 2.71
C PHE A 63 -3.30 12.68 4.14
N GLY A 64 -3.53 11.41 4.47
CA GLY A 64 -3.10 10.80 5.73
C GLY A 64 -2.02 9.74 5.50
N ASN A 65 -1.01 9.74 6.36
CA ASN A 65 -0.06 8.64 6.47
C ASN A 65 -0.34 7.88 7.76
N ALA A 66 -0.85 6.66 7.64
CA ALA A 66 -1.12 5.81 8.79
C ALA A 66 0.14 5.06 9.25
N GLY A 67 1.19 5.01 8.41
CA GLY A 67 2.42 4.26 8.70
C GLY A 67 2.21 2.74 8.62
N PRO A 68 2.74 1.96 9.59
CA PRO A 68 3.09 2.40 10.94
C PRO A 68 4.44 3.12 11.10
N ASN A 69 5.42 2.93 10.21
CA ASN A 69 6.79 3.35 10.50
C ASN A 69 7.31 4.48 9.59
N LEU A 70 7.10 4.37 8.27
CA LEU A 70 7.73 5.31 7.34
C LEU A 70 7.04 6.67 7.36
N THR A 71 7.83 7.72 7.17
CA THR A 71 7.32 9.06 6.85
C THR A 71 7.15 9.20 5.34
N SER A 72 5.97 9.62 4.91
CA SER A 72 5.70 9.85 3.48
C SER A 72 6.17 11.25 3.04
N SER A 73 7.13 11.30 2.12
CA SER A 73 7.43 12.50 1.33
C SER A 73 6.42 12.61 0.17
N PHE A 74 5.18 12.95 0.49
CA PHE A 74 4.08 12.98 -0.47
C PHE A 74 4.36 13.98 -1.61
N HIS A 75 4.26 13.49 -2.83
CA HIS A 75 4.46 14.25 -4.06
C HIS A 75 3.42 13.84 -5.10
N VAL A 76 2.80 14.82 -5.73
CA VAL A 76 1.99 14.63 -6.95
C VAL A 76 2.88 15.00 -8.12
N ILE A 77 3.07 14.05 -9.04
CA ILE A 77 3.91 14.28 -10.23
C ILE A 77 3.19 15.28 -11.15
N GLY A 78 3.82 16.43 -11.40
CA GLY A 78 3.31 17.54 -12.21
C GLY A 78 3.33 18.86 -11.45
#